data_AF-A0A7K0P3N1-F1
#
_entry.id   AF-A0A7K0P3N1-F1
#
_cell.length_a   1.000
_cell.length_b   1.000
_cell.length_c   1.000
_cell.angle_alpha   90.00
_cell.angle_beta   90.00
_cell.angle_gamma   90.00
#
_symmetry.space_group_name_H-M   'P 1'
#
loop_
_entity.id
_entity.type
_entity.pdbx_description
1 polymer ?
#
loop_
_entity_poly.entity_id
_entity_poly.type
_entity_poly.pdbx_seq_one_letter_code
_entity_poly.pdbx_strand_id
1 'polypeptide(L)'
;TIGTQYEEAARDLGASRLGAVRRVLLPMLYPAIFVSAILVFADVLDNFVLVRYLSSNAGTETTSMKIYNTARAAPTPALNAIATLILVSSFVVVIAGWLAYRKWGRSDGEDTGLGAIATM
;
A
#
# COMPACT_ATOMS: atom_id res chain seq x y z
N THR A 1 -10.61 -15.49 0.91
CA THR A 1 -10.15 -15.61 -0.50
C THR A 1 -11.20 -16.41 -1.26
N ILE A 2 -11.56 -16.00 -2.48
CA ILE A 2 -12.47 -16.78 -3.33
C ILE A 2 -11.71 -18.03 -3.77
N GLY A 3 -12.16 -19.21 -3.34
CA GLY A 3 -11.54 -20.48 -3.75
C GLY A 3 -12.11 -20.99 -5.08
N THR A 4 -11.43 -21.97 -5.69
CA THR A 4 -11.79 -22.54 -6.99
C THR A 4 -13.16 -23.22 -7.00
N GLN A 5 -13.71 -23.55 -5.81
CA GLN A 5 -15.01 -24.21 -5.69
C GLN A 5 -16.17 -23.45 -6.35
N TYR A 6 -16.10 -22.11 -6.45
CA TYR A 6 -17.14 -21.32 -7.09
C TYR A 6 -17.09 -21.41 -8.62
N GLU A 7 -15.89 -21.55 -9.20
CA GLU A 7 -15.72 -21.77 -10.64
C GLU A 7 -16.08 -23.22 -11.00
N GLU A 8 -15.69 -24.18 -10.18
CA GLU A 8 -16.05 -25.60 -10.35
C GLU A 8 -17.56 -25.82 -10.24
N ALA A 9 -18.22 -25.30 -9.20
CA ALA A 9 -19.67 -25.41 -9.06
C ALA A 9 -20.43 -24.77 -10.23
N ALA A 10 -19.93 -23.65 -10.76
CA ALA A 10 -20.53 -23.02 -11.95
C ALA A 10 -20.38 -23.89 -13.21
N ARG A 11 -19.23 -24.56 -13.37
CA ARG A 11 -18.99 -25.49 -14.48
C ARG A 11 -19.81 -26.77 -14.35
N ASP A 12 -20.00 -27.28 -13.14
CA ASP A 12 -20.85 -28.45 -12.85
C ASP A 12 -22.32 -28.17 -13.19
N LEU A 13 -22.77 -26.92 -13.00
CA LEU A 13 -24.10 -26.44 -13.42
C LEU A 13 -24.20 -26.13 -14.93
N GLY A 14 -23.19 -26.48 -15.72
CA GLY A 14 -23.18 -26.34 -17.18
C GLY A 14 -22.69 -24.99 -17.70
N ALA A 15 -22.11 -24.13 -16.86
CA ALA A 15 -21.49 -22.90 -17.36
C ALA A 15 -20.15 -23.19 -18.05
N SER A 16 -19.91 -22.57 -19.21
CA SER A 16 -18.58 -22.55 -19.81
C SER A 16 -17.60 -21.75 -18.94
N ARG A 17 -16.29 -21.95 -19.09
CA ARG A 17 -15.26 -21.28 -18.29
C ARG A 17 -15.40 -19.75 -18.29
N LEU A 18 -15.61 -19.16 -19.46
CA LEU A 18 -15.88 -17.73 -19.59
C LEU A 18 -17.23 -17.32 -18.95
N GLY A 19 -18.23 -18.22 -19.02
CA GLY A 19 -19.53 -18.03 -18.38
C GLY A 19 -19.43 -18.00 -16.85
N ALA A 20 -18.64 -18.88 -16.26
CA ALA A 20 -18.35 -18.90 -14.82
C ALA A 20 -17.63 -17.62 -14.37
N VAL A 21 -16.62 -17.18 -15.12
CA VAL A 21 -15.91 -15.91 -14.84
C VAL A 21 -16.88 -14.74 -14.87
N ARG A 22 -17.68 -14.60 -15.94
CA ARG A 22 -18.54 -13.42 -16.11
C ARG A 22 -19.75 -13.40 -15.19
N ARG A 23 -20.36 -14.55 -14.90
CA ARG A 23 -21.61 -14.63 -14.13
C ARG A 23 -21.39 -14.85 -12.63
N VAL A 24 -20.25 -15.41 -12.22
CA VAL A 24 -19.99 -15.75 -10.80
C VAL A 24 -18.82 -14.93 -10.27
N LEU A 25 -17.64 -15.05 -10.89
CA LEU A 25 -16.43 -14.41 -10.36
C LEU A 25 -16.45 -12.88 -10.50
N LEU A 26 -16.84 -12.35 -11.67
CA LEU A 26 -16.87 -10.90 -11.95
C LEU A 26 -17.78 -10.13 -10.97
N PRO A 27 -19.04 -10.56 -10.72
CA PRO A 27 -19.90 -9.92 -9.73
C PRO A 27 -19.35 -10.01 -8.30
N MET A 28 -18.71 -11.13 -7.93
CA MET A 28 -18.08 -11.30 -6.63
C MET A 28 -16.85 -10.41 -6.45
N LEU A 29 -16.08 -10.17 -7.52
CA LEU A 29 -14.91 -9.30 -7.53
C LEU A 29 -15.27 -7.82 -7.70
N TYR A 30 -16.44 -7.50 -8.25
CA TYR A 30 -16.90 -6.14 -8.50
C TYR A 30 -16.73 -5.18 -7.31
N PRO A 31 -17.17 -5.49 -6.07
CA PRO A 31 -16.97 -4.60 -4.93
C PRO A 31 -15.49 -4.36 -4.62
N ALA A 32 -14.63 -5.38 -4.74
CA ALA A 32 -13.19 -5.25 -4.52
C ALA A 32 -12.53 -4.39 -5.61
N ILE A 33 -12.92 -4.59 -6.88
CA ILE A 33 -12.46 -3.78 -8.00
C ILE A 33 -12.86 -2.32 -7.79
N PHE A 34 -14.10 -2.06 -7.37
CA PHE A 34 -14.59 -0.70 -7.15
C PHE A 34 -13.79 0.04 -6.07
N VAL A 35 -13.54 -0.60 -4.93
CA VAL A 35 -12.71 -0.02 -3.86
C VAL A 35 -11.28 0.22 -4.36
N SER A 36 -10.68 -0.75 -5.06
CA SER A 36 -9.33 -0.58 -5.62
C SER A 36 -9.25 0.53 -6.67
N ALA A 37 -10.31 0.72 -7.47
CA ALA A 37 -10.37 1.77 -8.46
C ALA A 37 -10.37 3.15 -7.81
N ILE A 38 -11.12 3.34 -6.71
CA ILE A 38 -11.12 4.59 -5.95
C ILE A 38 -9.75 4.85 -5.31
N LEU A 39 -9.14 3.81 -4.71
CA LEU A 39 -7.83 3.93 -4.08
C LEU A 39 -6.74 4.31 -5.10
N VAL A 40 -6.71 3.62 -6.26
CA VAL A 40 -5.76 3.93 -7.34
C VAL A 40 -6.04 5.33 -7.92
N PHE A 41 -7.31 5.71 -8.07
CA PHE A 41 -7.65 7.06 -8.52
C PHE A 41 -7.14 8.13 -7.55
N ALA A 42 -7.32 7.95 -6.25
CA ALA A 42 -6.81 8.87 -5.23
C ALA A 42 -5.27 8.93 -5.22
N ASP A 43 -4.59 7.78 -5.31
CA ASP A 43 -3.12 7.68 -5.38
C ASP A 43 -2.54 8.41 -6.60
N VAL A 44 -3.17 8.24 -7.77
CA VAL A 44 -2.74 8.89 -9.02
C VAL A 44 -2.91 10.41 -8.96
N LEU A 45 -3.96 10.92 -8.29
CA LEU A 45 -4.16 12.37 -8.15
C LEU A 45 -3.06 13.06 -7.33
N ASP A 46 -2.51 12.38 -6.33
CA ASP A 46 -1.43 12.90 -5.47
C ASP A 46 -0.04 12.79 -6.13
N ASN A 47 0.10 11.96 -7.18
CA ASN A 47 1.39 11.71 -7.80
C ASN A 47 1.84 12.79 -8.81
N PHE A 48 2.11 14.00 -8.32
CA PHE A 48 2.65 15.09 -9.14
C PHE A 48 4.14 14.90 -9.49
N VAL A 49 4.88 14.10 -8.72
CA VAL A 49 6.32 13.84 -8.94
C VAL A 49 6.54 13.11 -10.25
N LEU A 50 5.79 12.01 -10.48
CA LEU A 50 5.87 11.26 -11.73
C LEU A 50 5.48 12.13 -12.93
N VAL A 51 4.39 12.89 -12.80
CA VAL A 51 3.93 13.83 -13.84
C VAL A 51 4.98 14.89 -14.14
N ARG A 52 5.67 15.41 -13.12
CA ARG A 52 6.77 16.37 -13.31
C ARG A 52 7.92 15.81 -14.14
N TYR A 53 8.31 14.56 -13.90
CA TYR A 53 9.40 13.93 -14.66
C TYR A 53 8.98 13.59 -16.09
N LEU A 54 7.76 13.09 -16.31
CA LEU A 54 7.26 12.72 -17.64
C LEU A 54 6.85 13.93 -18.49
N SER A 55 6.34 14.99 -17.86
CA SER A 55 5.84 16.21 -18.52
C SER A 55 6.93 17.27 -18.72
N SER A 56 8.21 16.93 -18.49
CA SER A 56 9.37 17.83 -18.63
C SER A 56 9.44 18.58 -19.98
N ASN A 57 8.87 18.00 -21.05
CA ASN A 57 8.86 18.58 -22.41
C ASN A 57 7.46 18.94 -22.90
N ALA A 58 6.42 18.83 -22.07
CA ALA A 58 5.08 19.25 -22.46
C ALA A 58 4.95 20.76 -22.32
N GLY A 59 4.43 21.44 -23.35
CA GLY A 59 4.12 22.87 -23.32
C GLY A 59 2.95 23.25 -22.41
N THR A 60 2.42 22.30 -21.63
CA THR A 60 1.25 22.47 -20.76
C THR A 60 1.56 21.97 -19.35
N GLU A 61 1.18 22.78 -18.37
CA GLU A 61 1.33 22.45 -16.95
C GLU A 61 0.06 21.76 -16.43
N THR A 62 0.20 20.61 -15.79
CA THR A 62 -0.93 19.90 -15.20
C THR A 62 -1.43 20.61 -13.94
N THR A 63 -2.72 20.48 -13.63
CA THR A 63 -3.35 21.15 -12.48
C THR A 63 -2.62 20.86 -11.16
N SER A 64 -2.21 19.61 -10.91
CA SER A 64 -1.46 19.23 -9.71
C SER A 64 -0.08 19.89 -9.65
N MET A 65 0.63 20.01 -10.79
CA MET A 65 1.92 20.68 -10.84
C MET A 65 1.79 22.19 -10.66
N LYS A 66 0.71 22.80 -11.17
CA LYS A 66 0.43 24.22 -10.97
C LYS A 66 0.20 24.55 -9.50
N ILE A 67 -0.55 23.73 -8.77
CA ILE A 67 -0.74 23.88 -7.32
C ILE A 67 0.60 23.76 -6.60
N TYR A 68 1.39 22.73 -6.92
CA TYR A 68 2.71 22.52 -6.34
C TYR A 68 3.68 23.70 -6.60
N ASN A 69 3.76 24.18 -7.84
CA ASN A 69 4.64 25.28 -8.23
C ASN A 69 4.21 26.61 -7.60
N THR A 70 2.91 26.86 -7.48
CA THR A 70 2.37 28.04 -6.79
C THR A 70 2.68 27.99 -5.29
N ALA A 71 2.60 26.81 -4.66
CA ALA A 71 3.00 26.61 -3.27
C ALA A 71 4.52 26.74 -3.04
N ARG A 72 5.33 26.56 -4.10
CA ARG A 72 6.81 26.58 -4.06
C ARG A 72 7.45 27.80 -4.71
N ALA A 73 6.69 28.85 -5.04
CA ALA A 73 7.25 30.11 -5.53
C ALA A 73 8.27 30.66 -4.50
N ALA A 74 9.56 30.45 -4.81
CA ALA A 74 10.74 30.52 -3.95
C ALA A 74 10.80 29.49 -2.79
N PRO A 75 11.67 28.46 -2.84
CA PRO A 75 11.93 27.62 -1.67
C PRO A 75 12.55 28.50 -0.57
N THR A 76 11.74 28.85 0.42
CA THR A 76 12.22 29.59 1.59
C THR A 76 13.10 28.66 2.44
N PRO A 77 14.11 29.18 3.17
CA PRO A 77 14.91 28.38 4.10
C PRO A 77 14.07 27.56 5.09
N ALA A 78 12.85 28.03 5.41
CA ALA A 78 11.88 27.33 6.25
C ALA A 78 11.40 26.00 5.65
N LEU A 79 11.16 25.94 4.33
CA LEU A 79 10.75 24.70 3.66
C LEU A 79 11.83 23.62 3.73
N ASN A 80 13.10 24.00 3.57
CA ASN A 80 14.22 23.07 3.70
C ASN A 80 14.37 22.57 5.13
N ALA A 81 14.19 23.43 6.13
CA ALA A 81 14.21 23.03 7.54
C ALA A 81 13.10 22.00 7.86
N ILE A 82 11.87 22.22 7.36
CA ILE A 82 10.74 21.29 7.52
C ILE A 82 11.03 19.96 6.84
N ALA A 83 11.57 19.97 5.61
CA ALA A 83 11.92 18.75 4.88
C ALA A 83 12.98 17.91 5.62
N THR A 84 14.02 18.56 6.18
CA THR A 84 15.02 17.88 7.00
C THR A 84 14.42 17.31 8.29
N LEU A 85 13.50 18.02 8.93
CA LEU A 85 12.79 17.55 10.13
C LEU A 85 11.97 16.27 9.85
N ILE A 86 11.21 16.27 8.74
CA ILE A 86 10.42 15.11 8.31
C ILE A 86 11.34 13.92 7.93
N LEU A 87 12.48 14.20 7.28
CA LEU A 87 13.45 13.18 6.93
C LEU A 87 14.06 12.54 8.18
N VAL A 88 14.50 13.35 9.14
CA VAL A 88 15.07 12.89 10.41
C VAL A 88 14.04 12.11 11.22
N SER A 89 12.80 12.59 11.31
CA SER A 89 11.74 11.88 12.04
C SER A 89 11.44 10.52 11.41
N SER A 90 11.45 10.41 10.08
CA SER A 90 11.29 9.15 9.35
C SER A 90 12.40 8.16 9.71
N PHE A 91 13.66 8.60 9.73
CA PHE A 91 14.78 7.76 10.17
C PHE A 91 14.63 7.31 11.62
N VAL A 92 14.21 8.20 12.53
CA VAL A 92 13.98 7.85 13.93
C VAL A 92 12.92 6.76 14.07
N VAL A 93 11.79 6.87 13.34
CA VAL A 93 10.72 5.86 13.38
C VAL A 93 11.21 4.52 12.84
N VAL A 94 11.94 4.51 11.72
CA VAL A 94 12.48 3.27 11.14
C VAL A 94 13.49 2.60 12.07
N ILE A 95 14.40 3.37 12.67
CA ILE A 95 15.40 2.86 13.61
C ILE A 95 14.72 2.35 14.89
N ALA A 96 13.75 3.08 15.43
CA ALA A 96 12.98 2.65 16.60
C ALA A 96 12.22 1.36 16.32
N GLY A 97 11.58 1.25 15.15
CA GLY A 97 10.90 0.03 14.70
C GLY A 97 11.87 -1.15 14.55
N TRP A 98 13.05 -0.92 13.96
CA TRP A 98 14.09 -1.94 13.83
C TRP A 98 14.63 -2.40 15.19
N LEU A 99 14.87 -1.47 16.12
CA LEU A 99 15.31 -1.79 17.48
C LEU A 99 14.23 -2.56 18.26
N ALA A 100 12.96 -2.18 18.13
CA ALA A 100 11.84 -2.88 18.74
C ALA A 100 11.70 -4.31 18.17
N TYR A 101 11.81 -4.46 16.84
CA TYR A 101 11.80 -5.76 16.17
C TYR A 101 12.96 -6.65 16.65
N ARG A 102 14.17 -6.08 16.79
CA ARG A 102 15.34 -6.81 17.31
C ARG A 102 15.19 -7.20 18.78
N LYS A 103 14.54 -6.38 19.60
CA LYS A 103 14.33 -6.66 21.03
C LYS A 103 13.28 -7.75 21.24
N TRP A 104 12.21 -7.75 20.45
CA TRP A 104 11.20 -8.82 20.49
C TRP A 104 11.69 -10.14 19.88
N GLY A 105 12.53 -10.10 18.84
CA GLY A 105 13.16 -11.30 18.27
C GLY A 105 14.14 -12.05 19.19
N ARG A 106 14.36 -11.60 20.44
CA ARG A 106 15.17 -12.29 21.47
C ARG A 106 14.35 -12.86 22.63
N SER A 107 13.02 -12.69 22.65
CA SER A 107 12.18 -13.09 23.79
C SER A 107 11.32 -14.34 23.55
N ASP A 108 11.40 -14.97 22.38
CA ASP A 108 10.61 -16.18 22.06
C ASP A 108 11.45 -17.48 22.22
N GLY A 109 12.36 -17.50 23.20
CA GLY A 109 13.32 -18.60 23.36
C GLY A 109 13.46 -19.22 24.75
N GLU A 110 12.68 -18.81 25.77
CA GLU A 110 13.00 -19.25 27.14
C GLU A 110 11.81 -19.45 28.11
N ASP A 111 10.57 -19.64 27.66
CA ASP A 111 9.44 -19.87 28.59
C ASP A 111 8.42 -20.91 28.08
N THR A 112 8.87 -22.09 27.63
CA THR A 112 7.95 -23.23 27.46
C THR A 112 8.64 -24.56 27.74
N GLY A 113 8.40 -25.13 28.93
CA GLY A 113 8.35 -26.59 29.07
C GLY A 113 9.38 -27.33 29.94
N LEU A 114 10.22 -26.68 30.76
CA LEU A 114 11.19 -27.41 31.62
C LEU A 114 10.83 -27.46 33.11
N GLY A 115 9.99 -26.54 33.62
CA GLY A 115 9.60 -26.52 35.04
C GLY A 115 8.49 -27.51 35.44
N ALA A 116 7.71 -28.02 34.47
CA ALA A 116 6.58 -28.91 34.75
C ALA A 116 6.94 -30.40 34.77
N ILE A 117 8.09 -30.78 34.21
CA ILE A 117 8.58 -32.17 34.14
C ILE A 117 9.60 -32.51 35.24
N ALA A 118 10.09 -31.52 35.99
CA ALA A 118 11.04 -31.73 37.09
C ALA A 118 10.35 -32.00 38.45
N THR A 119 9.01 -31.92 38.49
CA THR A 119 8.20 -32.05 39.71
C THR A 119 7.28 -33.26 39.71
N MET A 120 7.44 -34.18 38.75
CA MET A 120 6.78 -35.49 38.69
C MET A 120 7.78 -36.63 38.89
#